data_AF-A0AAF6BUX3-F1
#
_entry.id   AF-A0AAF6BUX3-F1
#
_cell.length_a   1.000
_cell.length_b   1.000
_cell.length_c   1.000
_cell.angle_alpha   90.00
_cell.angle_beta   90.00
_cell.angle_gamma   90.00
#
_symmetry.space_group_name_H-M   'P 1'
#
loop_
_entity.id
_entity.type
_entity.pdbx_description
1 polymer ?
#
loop_
_entity_poly.entity_id
_entity_poly.type
_entity_poly.pdbx_seq_one_letter_code
_entity_poly.pdbx_strand_id
1 'polypeptide(L)'
;MMNSYQLVASRPGLSVVFPDCELRRELRKKPRPHDLKLCKAIPGLQTFTSWGKTPSCSLSLFSKRSTLLSSRLANPVLIWSGHKTRLLMEPSTIEPARQSLSGTSSTTTHFGSTATSEELEMEPQMDVKVSTFSFKEGEMLSVRVLREMGFYQVELTVREPDMTLHWGVDDWSLPDKSWWPDGTITVGAKSLETSFTFVCQDHWQVLMRFSETAAPKHLVFVLRDKAGTWYNNGGCFSVMVKPLELKDLMNQIVVPETSYSNWSLFSRFVLASNLLDAAEALGAEGMALVYTWLRFSSNKQLGWYRNCNYQSKDIAHVQERLASLMAQKVKRGRNSPVRLFARMSLSTLPRGGGDSEQIRMGILNIMREHGIKEGHRPGLEERFLEQWHQKLHTNTSPEDIHICEAYLEFLYTNSMDAFYKSLWDRGGVTKEWLEKMDHPISARPLFLPQLIPAFKHFLWVLKTVHSGADLDVAMEMSKKYMDEDLKDLLYHILSNRSTWWIPGKIVEARKRMEPICRADWSSRDVLMLDIALDSFFGLSISRIDKARLSTIVPVLYMSLL
;
A
#
# COMPACT_ATOMS: atom_id res chain seq x y z
N MET A 1 46.32 41.29 -38.03
CA MET A 1 45.88 42.59 -38.58
C MET A 1 44.39 42.51 -38.80
N MET A 2 43.65 43.47 -38.22
CA MET A 2 42.44 44.16 -38.71
C MET A 2 41.46 43.38 -39.62
N ASN A 3 40.13 43.44 -39.50
CA ASN A 3 39.25 44.28 -38.69
C ASN A 3 37.84 43.68 -38.77
N SER A 4 37.12 43.90 -37.68
CA SER A 4 35.67 43.90 -37.51
C SER A 4 34.88 44.73 -38.54
N TYR A 5 33.66 44.29 -38.85
CA TYR A 5 32.53 45.19 -39.15
C TYR A 5 31.20 44.60 -38.61
N GLN A 6 30.57 45.34 -37.70
CA GLN A 6 29.13 45.29 -37.43
C GLN A 6 28.38 46.07 -38.52
N LEU A 7 27.15 45.65 -38.87
CA LEU A 7 26.03 46.59 -39.03
C LEU A 7 24.67 45.88 -39.04
N VAL A 8 23.69 46.67 -38.61
CA VAL A 8 22.35 46.38 -38.09
C VAL A 8 21.27 46.38 -39.20
N ALA A 9 20.27 45.50 -39.00
CA ALA A 9 18.86 45.52 -39.42
C ALA A 9 18.42 45.84 -40.86
N SER A 10 17.63 44.93 -41.44
CA SER A 10 16.30 45.22 -42.05
C SER A 10 15.61 43.91 -42.48
N ARG A 11 14.34 43.73 -42.05
CA ARG A 11 13.38 42.76 -42.61
C ARG A 11 12.59 43.46 -43.73
N PRO A 12 12.16 42.74 -44.78
CA PRO A 12 10.81 42.16 -44.85
C PRO A 12 10.89 40.69 -45.35
N GLY A 13 10.01 39.75 -45.03
CA GLY A 13 8.55 39.79 -45.05
C GLY A 13 8.07 38.78 -46.10
N LEU A 14 7.77 37.55 -45.69
CA LEU A 14 6.83 36.65 -46.39
C LEU A 14 6.29 35.63 -45.39
N SER A 15 5.12 36.01 -44.87
CA SER A 15 4.21 35.24 -44.04
C SER A 15 3.27 34.44 -44.95
N VAL A 16 3.11 33.14 -44.67
CA VAL A 16 1.85 32.43 -44.94
C VAL A 16 1.38 31.84 -43.62
N VAL A 17 0.09 32.12 -43.36
CA VAL A 17 -0.66 31.98 -42.11
C VAL A 17 -1.37 30.63 -42.11
N PHE A 18 -1.44 29.98 -40.94
CA PHE A 18 -2.59 29.14 -40.58
C PHE A 18 -3.13 29.58 -39.20
N PRO A 19 -4.46 29.67 -39.03
CA PRO A 19 -5.10 30.45 -37.97
C PRO A 19 -5.22 29.73 -36.63
N ASP A 20 -5.03 30.51 -35.56
CA ASP A 20 -5.47 30.27 -34.19
C ASP A 20 -7.01 30.40 -34.11
N CYS A 21 -7.70 29.46 -33.45
CA CYS A 21 -8.79 29.80 -32.51
C CYS A 21 -9.39 28.58 -31.78
N GLU A 22 -9.68 28.81 -30.49
CA GLU A 22 -10.76 28.20 -29.70
C GLU A 22 -10.66 26.74 -29.24
N LEU A 23 -9.81 26.44 -28.24
CA LEU A 23 -10.09 25.33 -27.30
C LEU A 23 -9.40 25.46 -25.93
N ARG A 24 -9.28 26.69 -25.40
CA ARG A 24 -8.75 26.95 -24.03
C ARG A 24 -9.62 27.88 -23.15
N ARG A 25 -10.93 27.95 -23.39
CA ARG A 25 -11.87 28.76 -22.58
C ARG A 25 -13.15 28.04 -22.10
N GLU A 26 -13.16 26.71 -22.04
CA GLU A 26 -14.36 25.90 -21.73
C GLU A 26 -14.26 25.02 -20.46
N LEU A 27 -13.41 25.35 -19.47
CA LEU A 27 -13.31 24.55 -18.22
C LEU A 27 -13.45 25.34 -16.91
N ARG A 28 -14.15 26.49 -16.93
CA ARG A 28 -14.54 27.20 -15.69
C ARG A 28 -15.92 27.84 -15.81
N LYS A 29 -16.99 27.06 -15.64
CA LYS A 29 -18.30 27.59 -15.22
C LYS A 29 -18.99 26.62 -14.24
N LYS A 30 -19.21 27.09 -13.01
CA LYS A 30 -20.11 26.48 -12.02
C LYS A 30 -21.56 26.54 -12.55
N PRO A 31 -22.43 25.55 -12.28
CA PRO A 31 -23.84 25.68 -12.63
C PRO A 31 -24.54 26.60 -11.62
N ARG A 32 -25.45 27.45 -12.11
CA ARG A 32 -26.49 28.12 -11.31
C ARG A 32 -27.88 27.76 -11.84
N PRO A 33 -28.90 27.77 -10.97
CA PRO A 33 -30.18 27.10 -11.19
C PRO A 33 -31.11 27.98 -12.05
N HIS A 34 -32.18 27.36 -12.56
CA HIS A 34 -33.18 27.89 -13.51
C HIS A 34 -32.83 27.64 -14.97
N ASP A 35 -33.27 26.49 -15.48
CA ASP A 35 -34.22 26.47 -16.61
C ASP A 35 -34.90 25.10 -16.67
N LEU A 36 -36.20 25.14 -16.38
CA LEU A 36 -37.15 24.03 -16.35
C LEU A 36 -38.23 24.36 -17.38
N LYS A 37 -38.75 23.30 -18.03
CA LYS A 37 -39.84 23.25 -19.05
C LYS A 37 -39.29 23.35 -20.49
N LEU A 38 -39.60 22.49 -21.46
CA LEU A 38 -40.72 21.60 -21.80
C LEU A 38 -40.13 20.55 -22.76
N CYS A 39 -40.43 19.23 -22.73
CA CYS A 39 -41.66 18.62 -23.24
C CYS A 39 -41.67 17.09 -22.99
N LYS A 40 -42.79 16.62 -22.38
CA LYS A 40 -43.65 15.47 -22.74
C LYS A 40 -43.00 14.11 -23.10
N ALA A 41 -43.09 13.09 -22.22
CA ALA A 41 -44.18 12.09 -22.07
C ALA A 41 -44.09 10.93 -23.11
N ILE A 42 -44.11 9.61 -22.86
CA ILE A 42 -44.64 8.64 -21.83
C ILE A 42 -44.27 7.19 -22.40
N PRO A 43 -44.30 6.02 -21.70
CA PRO A 43 -44.01 5.61 -20.31
C PRO A 43 -43.16 4.30 -20.18
N GLY A 44 -42.78 3.90 -18.95
CA GLY A 44 -42.58 2.48 -18.62
C GLY A 44 -41.42 2.13 -17.69
N LEU A 45 -41.59 2.34 -16.38
CA LEU A 45 -41.49 1.30 -15.32
C LEU A 45 -41.48 1.97 -13.94
N GLN A 46 -42.24 1.36 -13.04
CA GLN A 46 -42.63 1.86 -11.73
C GLN A 46 -41.46 1.93 -10.74
N THR A 47 -41.37 3.05 -10.05
CA THR A 47 -40.71 3.21 -8.76
C THR A 47 -41.59 2.63 -7.65
N PHE A 48 -40.99 1.97 -6.66
CA PHE A 48 -41.56 1.85 -5.32
C PHE A 48 -40.46 2.09 -4.29
N THR A 49 -40.56 3.24 -3.63
CA THR A 49 -40.00 3.49 -2.31
C THR A 49 -41.04 3.06 -1.27
N SER A 50 -40.63 2.36 -0.22
CA SER A 50 -41.29 2.51 1.09
C SER A 50 -40.35 2.11 2.23
N TRP A 51 -40.26 3.03 3.18
CA TRP A 51 -39.77 2.81 4.53
C TRP A 51 -40.80 2.05 5.36
N GLY A 52 -40.30 1.28 6.34
CA GLY A 52 -41.00 1.01 7.59
C GLY A 52 -41.35 -0.45 7.84
N LYS A 53 -40.60 -1.09 8.74
CA LYS A 53 -41.08 -1.59 10.06
C LYS A 53 -40.06 -2.54 10.67
N THR A 54 -39.69 -2.26 11.90
CA THR A 54 -39.17 -3.21 12.87
C THR A 54 -40.12 -4.41 13.02
N PRO A 55 -39.59 -5.56 13.48
CA PRO A 55 -40.33 -6.28 14.50
C PRO A 55 -39.47 -6.58 15.73
N SER A 56 -40.16 -6.42 16.85
CA SER A 56 -39.84 -6.78 18.20
C SER A 56 -39.62 -8.28 18.42
N CYS A 57 -38.91 -8.57 19.51
CA CYS A 57 -38.78 -9.85 20.18
C CYS A 57 -40.07 -10.69 20.17
N SER A 58 -39.90 -12.00 19.96
CA SER A 58 -40.75 -13.01 20.58
C SER A 58 -39.87 -14.10 21.21
N LEU A 59 -40.01 -14.22 22.53
CA LEU A 59 -39.63 -15.40 23.30
C LEU A 59 -40.55 -16.55 22.88
N SER A 60 -39.98 -17.71 22.53
CA SER A 60 -40.61 -18.98 22.90
C SER A 60 -39.53 -20.03 23.16
N LEU A 61 -39.66 -20.63 24.34
CA LEU A 61 -38.93 -21.76 24.84
C LEU A 61 -39.19 -22.99 23.97
N PHE A 62 -38.14 -23.76 23.64
CA PHE A 62 -38.22 -25.22 23.71
C PHE A 62 -36.88 -25.83 24.09
N SER A 63 -36.97 -26.73 25.06
CA SER A 63 -35.90 -27.42 25.76
C SER A 63 -35.41 -28.69 25.05
N LYS A 64 -34.28 -29.20 25.55
CA LYS A 64 -33.67 -30.55 25.40
C LYS A 64 -32.76 -30.66 24.18
N ARG A 65 -31.56 -31.24 24.25
CA ARG A 65 -30.92 -32.09 25.27
C ARG A 65 -29.42 -32.10 24.98
N SER A 66 -28.62 -32.07 26.03
CA SER A 66 -27.20 -32.38 25.97
C SER A 66 -26.97 -33.80 25.46
N THR A 67 -26.02 -33.98 24.55
CA THR A 67 -25.25 -35.22 24.45
C THR A 67 -23.80 -34.87 24.15
N LEU A 68 -23.00 -35.00 25.20
CA LEU A 68 -21.56 -35.16 25.14
C LEU A 68 -21.24 -36.36 24.25
N LEU A 69 -20.40 -36.16 23.23
CA LEU A 69 -19.63 -37.23 22.64
C LEU A 69 -18.20 -36.73 22.45
N SER A 70 -17.36 -37.19 23.36
CA SER A 70 -15.93 -37.10 23.27
C SER A 70 -15.48 -37.96 22.09
N SER A 71 -14.74 -37.39 21.14
CA SER A 71 -13.89 -38.17 20.26
C SER A 71 -12.53 -37.49 20.20
N ARG A 72 -11.62 -38.05 21.00
CA ARG A 72 -10.18 -37.89 20.85
C ARG A 72 -9.80 -38.32 19.43
N LEU A 73 -9.24 -37.42 18.63
CA LEU A 73 -8.31 -37.79 17.56
C LEU A 73 -7.17 -36.76 17.55
N ALA A 74 -5.97 -37.32 17.52
CA ALA A 74 -4.71 -36.68 17.80
C ALA A 74 -4.32 -35.64 16.74
N ASN A 75 -3.89 -34.46 17.20
CA ASN A 75 -3.05 -33.57 16.40
C ASN A 75 -1.63 -34.13 16.38
N PRO A 76 -1.04 -34.46 15.22
CA PRO A 76 0.41 -34.57 15.14
C PRO A 76 1.00 -33.15 15.21
N VAL A 77 1.72 -32.90 16.30
CA VAL A 77 2.68 -31.81 16.40
C VAL A 77 3.72 -32.01 15.30
N LEU A 78 3.70 -31.16 14.28
CA LEU A 78 4.77 -31.08 13.30
C LEU A 78 5.96 -30.37 13.95
N ILE A 79 6.84 -31.18 14.51
CA ILE A 79 8.14 -30.79 15.05
C ILE A 79 9.00 -30.30 13.88
N TRP A 80 9.45 -29.06 13.99
CA TRP A 80 10.42 -28.45 13.11
C TRP A 80 11.78 -29.16 13.26
N SER A 81 12.17 -29.98 12.28
CA SER A 81 13.49 -30.64 12.27
C SER A 81 14.54 -29.66 11.73
N GLY A 82 15.16 -28.91 12.63
CA GLY A 82 16.42 -28.22 12.36
C GLY A 82 17.56 -29.24 12.30
N HIS A 83 18.01 -29.59 11.09
CA HIS A 83 19.23 -30.36 10.93
C HIS A 83 20.45 -29.46 11.19
N LYS A 84 20.98 -29.56 12.41
CA LYS A 84 22.38 -29.31 12.72
C LYS A 84 23.19 -30.54 12.30
N THR A 85 24.14 -30.37 11.39
CA THR A 85 25.23 -31.35 11.22
C THR A 85 26.40 -30.90 12.08
N ARG A 86 26.69 -31.70 13.10
CA ARG A 86 27.82 -31.60 14.03
C ARG A 86 29.02 -32.28 13.36
N LEU A 87 30.12 -31.55 13.16
CA LEU A 87 31.44 -32.14 12.93
C LEU A 87 32.13 -32.32 14.29
N LEU A 88 32.66 -33.52 14.47
CA LEU A 88 33.32 -34.04 15.67
C LEU A 88 34.73 -33.46 15.80
N MET A 89 35.09 -32.94 16.97
CA MET A 89 36.44 -33.07 17.54
C MET A 89 36.33 -33.02 19.07
N GLU A 90 36.83 -34.07 19.73
CA GLU A 90 37.13 -34.12 21.16
C GLU A 90 38.66 -34.15 21.37
N PRO A 91 39.16 -33.89 22.59
CA PRO A 91 40.30 -33.01 22.82
C PRO A 91 41.63 -33.76 23.02
N SER A 92 42.76 -33.11 22.68
CA SER A 92 44.08 -33.48 23.18
C SER A 92 44.81 -32.28 23.80
N THR A 93 45.23 -32.53 25.03
CA THR A 93 46.08 -31.78 25.97
C THR A 93 47.40 -31.30 25.37
N ILE A 94 47.76 -30.02 25.57
CA ILE A 94 49.15 -29.56 25.78
C ILE A 94 49.15 -28.32 26.73
N GLU A 95 49.75 -28.47 27.90
CA GLU A 95 50.14 -27.39 28.82
C GLU A 95 51.31 -26.55 28.27
N PRO A 96 51.50 -25.28 28.71
CA PRO A 96 52.82 -24.67 28.68
C PRO A 96 53.42 -24.57 30.09
N ALA A 97 54.59 -25.20 30.23
CA ALA A 97 55.45 -25.14 31.39
C ALA A 97 56.19 -23.77 31.51
N ARG A 98 56.52 -23.43 32.76
CA ARG A 98 57.32 -22.28 33.22
C ARG A 98 58.80 -22.35 32.81
N GLN A 99 59.44 -21.19 32.62
CA GLN A 99 60.79 -20.77 33.08
C GLN A 99 61.07 -19.35 32.53
N SER A 100 61.05 -18.27 33.35
CA SER A 100 62.09 -17.66 34.20
C SER A 100 63.21 -16.90 33.47
N LEU A 101 63.38 -15.60 33.79
CA LEU A 101 64.62 -14.77 33.91
C LEU A 101 64.21 -13.27 33.79
N SER A 102 64.13 -12.50 34.89
CA SER A 102 65.18 -11.69 35.54
C SER A 102 65.29 -10.24 35.01
N GLY A 103 65.11 -9.24 35.89
CA GLY A 103 65.55 -7.85 35.62
C GLY A 103 64.72 -6.74 36.27
N THR A 104 65.23 -6.23 37.40
CA THR A 104 65.01 -4.92 38.07
C THR A 104 64.90 -3.71 37.09
N SER A 105 64.23 -2.57 37.31
CA SER A 105 64.17 -1.66 38.47
C SER A 105 63.15 -0.49 38.25
N SER A 106 62.53 0.01 39.34
CA SER A 106 62.04 1.39 39.67
C SER A 106 61.67 2.38 38.53
N THR A 107 60.52 3.09 38.57
CA THR A 107 60.31 4.33 39.37
C THR A 107 58.81 4.75 39.38
N THR A 108 58.30 5.08 40.57
CA THR A 108 57.32 6.13 41.04
C THR A 108 56.53 6.93 39.96
N THR A 109 55.23 7.33 40.07
CA THR A 109 54.47 7.93 41.20
C THR A 109 52.97 8.11 40.86
N HIS A 110 52.14 8.20 41.91
CA HIS A 110 50.71 8.54 42.10
C HIS A 110 49.95 9.44 41.10
N PHE A 111 48.63 9.20 40.98
CA PHE A 111 47.48 10.12 41.18
C PHE A 111 46.20 9.24 41.08
N GLY A 112 45.26 9.15 42.01
CA GLY A 112 44.52 10.21 42.72
C GLY A 112 43.05 10.09 42.31
N SER A 113 42.24 9.34 43.08
CA SER A 113 40.81 9.12 42.84
C SER A 113 40.00 10.32 43.33
N THR A 114 39.21 10.93 42.46
CA THR A 114 38.13 11.84 42.81
C THR A 114 36.84 11.31 42.23
N ALA A 115 35.93 10.92 43.13
CA ALA A 115 34.53 10.69 42.82
C ALA A 115 33.85 12.06 42.60
N THR A 116 33.24 12.23 41.43
CA THR A 116 32.26 13.28 41.18
C THR A 116 30.92 12.60 40.93
N SER A 117 30.01 12.80 41.86
CA SER A 117 28.59 12.49 41.73
C SER A 117 28.02 13.38 40.63
N GLU A 118 27.73 12.81 39.46
CA GLU A 118 26.87 13.44 38.46
C GLU A 118 25.42 13.13 38.82
N GLU A 119 24.75 14.09 39.47
CA GLU A 119 23.30 14.17 39.48
C GLU A 119 22.84 14.43 38.04
N LEU A 120 22.30 13.39 37.40
CA LEU A 120 21.60 13.49 36.13
C LEU A 120 20.25 14.19 36.38
N GLU A 121 20.23 15.52 36.24
CA GLU A 121 18.98 16.25 36.02
C GLU A 121 18.40 15.81 34.66
N MET A 122 17.42 14.91 34.70
CA MET A 122 16.55 14.62 33.56
C MET A 122 15.66 15.84 33.32
N GLU A 123 16.08 16.73 32.42
CA GLU A 123 15.16 17.73 31.84
C GLU A 123 13.99 17.00 31.15
N PRO A 124 12.72 17.38 31.43
CA PRO A 124 11.56 16.76 30.78
C PRO A 124 11.57 17.10 29.29
N GLN A 125 11.72 16.07 28.45
CA GLN A 125 11.68 16.20 27.00
C GLN A 125 10.29 16.68 26.55
N MET A 126 10.19 17.96 26.17
CA MET A 126 8.96 18.56 25.64
C MET A 126 8.78 18.23 24.16
N ASP A 127 7.76 17.42 23.83
CA ASP A 127 7.35 17.23 22.44
C ASP A 127 6.38 18.34 22.04
N VAL A 128 6.75 19.13 21.02
CA VAL A 128 5.96 20.24 20.49
C VAL A 128 5.58 19.97 19.05
N LYS A 129 4.27 19.92 18.76
CA LYS A 129 3.74 19.84 17.39
C LYS A 129 2.98 21.12 17.06
N VAL A 130 3.33 21.75 15.93
CA VAL A 130 2.64 22.95 15.44
C VAL A 130 1.96 22.63 14.11
N SER A 131 0.68 22.97 13.99
CA SER A 131 -0.12 22.85 12.77
C SER A 131 -0.71 24.22 12.43
N THR A 132 -0.69 24.61 11.15
CA THR A 132 -1.22 25.91 10.72
C THR A 132 -2.27 25.72 9.64
N PHE A 133 -3.39 26.43 9.77
CA PHE A 133 -4.54 26.35 8.87
C PHE A 133 -4.89 27.72 8.35
N SER A 134 -4.98 27.89 7.02
CA SER A 134 -5.60 29.08 6.43
C SER A 134 -7.12 28.92 6.47
N PHE A 135 -7.82 29.91 7.00
CA PHE A 135 -9.28 29.88 7.11
C PHE A 135 -9.98 31.07 6.42
N LYS A 136 -9.23 32.14 6.14
CA LYS A 136 -9.64 33.34 5.41
C LYS A 136 -8.42 33.90 4.67
N GLU A 137 -8.64 34.66 3.61
CA GLU A 137 -7.55 35.20 2.78
C GLU A 137 -6.59 36.05 3.64
N GLY A 138 -5.32 35.63 3.72
CA GLY A 138 -4.29 36.26 4.54
C GLY A 138 -4.29 35.89 6.03
N GLU A 139 -5.32 35.19 6.51
CA GLU A 139 -5.48 34.82 7.93
C GLU A 139 -5.17 33.35 8.19
N MET A 140 -4.54 33.11 9.34
CA MET A 140 -4.03 31.80 9.73
C MET A 140 -4.40 31.48 11.17
N LEU A 141 -4.84 30.24 11.40
CA LEU A 141 -4.95 29.62 12.71
C LEU A 141 -3.69 28.80 12.96
N SER A 142 -3.02 29.03 14.08
CA SER A 142 -1.96 28.16 14.58
C SER A 142 -2.50 27.27 15.70
N VAL A 143 -2.25 25.97 15.63
CA VAL A 143 -2.55 25.03 16.71
C VAL A 143 -1.26 24.38 17.17
N ARG A 144 -0.91 24.57 18.44
CA ARG A 144 0.26 23.99 19.07
C ARG A 144 -0.19 22.93 20.08
N VAL A 145 0.36 21.72 19.97
CA VAL A 145 0.16 20.64 20.93
C VAL A 145 1.48 20.41 21.65
N LEU A 146 1.45 20.55 22.97
CA LEU A 146 2.57 20.39 23.88
C LEU A 146 2.30 19.18 24.76
N ARG A 147 3.26 18.27 24.87
CA ARG A 147 3.23 17.20 25.88
C ARG A 147 4.10 17.62 27.06
N GLU A 148 3.48 17.78 28.23
CA GLU A 148 4.13 18.18 29.47
C GLU A 148 3.66 17.25 30.60
N MET A 149 4.60 16.65 31.35
CA MET A 149 4.40 15.80 32.54
C MET A 149 2.95 15.35 32.83
N GLY A 150 2.46 14.33 32.10
CA GLY A 150 1.14 13.73 32.34
C GLY A 150 -0.04 14.43 31.66
N PHE A 151 0.20 15.45 30.83
CA PHE A 151 -0.84 16.20 30.12
C PHE A 151 -0.45 16.53 28.67
N TYR A 152 -1.48 16.67 27.82
CA TYR A 152 -1.39 17.34 26.54
C TYR A 152 -2.04 18.72 26.67
N GLN A 153 -1.27 19.77 26.39
CA GLN A 153 -1.78 21.12 26.29
C GLN A 153 -1.96 21.47 24.82
N VAL A 154 -3.17 21.88 24.44
CA VAL A 154 -3.50 22.31 23.08
C VAL A 154 -3.81 23.80 23.10
N GLU A 155 -3.01 24.55 22.37
CA GLU A 155 -3.09 25.99 22.22
C GLU A 155 -3.54 26.31 20.80
N LEU A 156 -4.69 26.96 20.66
CA LEU A 156 -5.19 27.48 19.40
C LEU A 156 -5.02 28.99 19.39
N THR A 157 -4.42 29.54 18.34
CA THR A 157 -4.09 30.95 18.23
C THR A 157 -4.55 31.54 16.90
N VAL A 158 -5.23 32.67 16.96
CA VAL A 158 -5.62 33.50 15.80
C VAL A 158 -5.20 34.95 16.01
N ARG A 159 -5.09 35.71 14.92
CA ARG A 159 -4.86 37.16 14.98
C ARG A 159 -6.14 37.97 15.06
N GLU A 160 -7.20 37.46 14.43
CA GLU A 160 -8.49 38.13 14.34
C GLU A 160 -9.25 38.10 15.68
N PRO A 161 -9.77 39.25 16.16
CA PRO A 161 -10.57 39.31 17.38
C PRO A 161 -11.96 38.69 17.20
N ASP A 162 -12.68 38.52 18.31
CA ASP A 162 -14.09 38.09 18.35
C ASP A 162 -14.39 36.75 17.63
N MET A 163 -13.40 35.85 17.59
CA MET A 163 -13.56 34.50 17.05
C MET A 163 -14.10 33.53 18.10
N THR A 164 -14.92 32.58 17.65
CA THR A 164 -15.45 31.48 18.45
C THR A 164 -15.00 30.14 17.85
N LEU A 165 -14.49 29.26 18.71
CA LEU A 165 -14.16 27.88 18.37
C LEU A 165 -15.38 27.00 18.61
N HIS A 166 -15.87 26.31 17.57
CA HIS A 166 -16.91 25.29 17.69
C HIS A 166 -16.28 23.91 17.52
N TRP A 167 -16.30 23.08 18.57
CA TRP A 167 -15.42 21.91 18.65
C TRP A 167 -16.04 20.69 19.33
N GLY A 168 -15.37 19.55 19.10
CA GLY A 168 -15.58 18.27 19.76
C GLY A 168 -14.31 17.41 19.67
N VAL A 169 -14.37 16.15 20.11
CA VAL A 169 -13.23 15.22 20.09
C VAL A 169 -13.57 13.93 19.35
N ASP A 170 -12.58 13.23 18.78
CA ASP A 170 -12.70 11.87 18.21
C ASP A 170 -14.04 11.62 17.47
N ASP A 171 -14.28 12.37 16.39
CA ASP A 171 -15.53 12.39 15.58
C ASP A 171 -16.73 13.11 16.21
N TRP A 172 -16.53 14.33 16.73
CA TRP A 172 -17.59 15.17 17.32
C TRP A 172 -18.28 14.52 18.53
N SER A 173 -17.51 13.77 19.31
CA SER A 173 -17.90 13.31 20.64
C SER A 173 -17.77 14.46 21.65
N LEU A 174 -18.67 14.48 22.64
CA LEU A 174 -18.66 15.49 23.70
C LEU A 174 -17.52 15.20 24.69
N PRO A 175 -16.53 16.10 24.87
CA PRO A 175 -15.44 15.89 25.80
C PRO A 175 -15.90 16.06 27.25
N ASP A 176 -15.14 15.46 28.18
CA ASP A 176 -15.40 15.60 29.62
C ASP A 176 -15.37 17.09 30.04
N LYS A 177 -16.30 17.49 30.91
CA LYS A 177 -16.40 18.87 31.41
C LYS A 177 -15.12 19.36 32.08
N SER A 178 -14.33 18.45 32.64
CA SER A 178 -13.03 18.76 33.23
C SER A 178 -12.00 19.30 32.22
N TRP A 179 -12.22 19.14 30.91
CA TRP A 179 -11.34 19.64 29.86
C TRP A 179 -11.82 20.94 29.21
N TRP A 180 -12.97 21.46 29.64
CA TRP A 180 -13.58 22.62 28.99
C TRP A 180 -12.85 23.89 29.43
N PRO A 181 -12.38 24.72 28.48
CA PRO A 181 -11.88 26.04 28.82
C PRO A 181 -12.97 26.90 29.47
N ASP A 182 -12.57 27.89 30.24
CA ASP A 182 -13.50 28.82 30.89
C ASP A 182 -14.40 29.51 29.85
N GLY A 183 -15.67 29.67 30.19
CA GLY A 183 -16.67 30.26 29.30
C GLY A 183 -17.18 29.35 28.17
N THR A 184 -16.79 28.08 28.14
CA THR A 184 -17.30 27.11 27.16
C THR A 184 -18.77 26.79 27.39
N ILE A 185 -19.56 26.85 26.32
CA ILE A 185 -21.00 26.53 26.33
C ILE A 185 -21.29 25.31 25.45
N THR A 186 -22.34 24.57 25.79
CA THR A 186 -22.84 23.47 24.95
C THR A 186 -23.70 24.00 23.83
N VAL A 187 -23.46 23.55 22.61
CA VAL A 187 -24.29 23.84 21.44
C VAL A 187 -24.82 22.53 20.86
N GLY A 188 -26.14 22.34 20.97
CA GLY A 188 -26.78 21.07 20.61
C GLY A 188 -26.36 19.93 21.54
N ALA A 189 -26.36 18.70 21.03
CA ALA A 189 -26.13 17.49 21.83
C ALA A 189 -24.67 17.00 21.85
N LYS A 190 -23.80 17.54 20.99
CA LYS A 190 -22.50 16.93 20.67
C LYS A 190 -21.33 17.90 20.52
N SER A 191 -21.56 19.21 20.52
CA SER A 191 -20.51 20.18 20.30
C SER A 191 -20.50 21.30 21.34
N LEU A 192 -19.34 21.94 21.43
CA LEU A 192 -19.03 23.00 22.38
C LEU A 192 -18.62 24.25 21.62
N GLU A 193 -18.91 25.40 22.21
CA GLU A 193 -18.39 26.68 21.74
C GLU A 193 -17.56 27.35 22.83
N THR A 194 -16.37 27.79 22.45
CA THR A 194 -15.44 28.51 23.32
C THR A 194 -14.96 29.76 22.59
N SER A 195 -15.12 30.94 23.19
CA SER A 195 -14.61 32.18 22.61
C SER A 195 -13.11 32.29 22.80
N PHE A 196 -12.41 32.83 21.80
CA PHE A 196 -11.00 33.13 21.95
C PHE A 196 -10.81 34.30 22.92
N THR A 197 -9.84 34.18 23.82
CA THR A 197 -9.49 35.22 24.80
C THR A 197 -8.33 36.07 24.31
N PHE A 198 -8.40 37.38 24.56
CA PHE A 198 -7.33 38.31 24.22
C PHE A 198 -6.10 38.04 25.08
N VAL A 199 -4.93 37.97 24.45
CA VAL A 199 -3.65 37.83 25.15
C VAL A 199 -2.77 39.05 24.93
N CYS A 200 -2.50 39.41 23.66
CA CYS A 200 -1.81 40.63 23.30
C CYS A 200 -2.16 41.07 21.86
N GLN A 201 -1.51 42.13 21.36
CA GLN A 201 -1.81 42.69 20.04
C GLN A 201 -1.66 41.61 18.95
N ASP A 202 -2.70 41.43 18.13
CA ASP A 202 -2.82 40.38 17.11
C ASP A 202 -2.65 38.95 17.64
N HIS A 203 -3.00 38.70 18.92
CA HIS A 203 -2.85 37.40 19.54
C HIS A 203 -4.04 37.08 20.45
N TRP A 204 -4.91 36.21 19.93
CA TRP A 204 -6.07 35.66 20.61
C TRP A 204 -5.93 34.15 20.73
N GLN A 205 -6.33 33.59 21.87
CA GLN A 205 -6.00 32.21 22.22
C GLN A 205 -7.19 31.44 22.81
N VAL A 206 -7.22 30.13 22.56
CA VAL A 206 -7.93 29.14 23.39
C VAL A 206 -6.92 28.12 23.88
N LEU A 207 -6.91 27.86 25.18
CA LEU A 207 -6.03 26.88 25.81
C LEU A 207 -6.86 25.72 26.38
N MET A 208 -6.49 24.49 26.00
CA MET A 208 -7.09 23.25 26.51
C MET A 208 -6.01 22.38 27.15
N ARG A 209 -6.38 21.66 28.21
CA ARG A 209 -5.50 20.69 28.88
C ARG A 209 -6.21 19.34 29.00
N PHE A 210 -5.58 18.31 28.48
CA PHE A 210 -6.06 16.94 28.52
C PHE A 210 -5.11 16.09 29.35
N SER A 211 -5.62 15.34 30.32
CA SER A 211 -4.81 14.35 31.04
C SER A 211 -4.35 13.26 30.07
N GLU A 212 -3.07 12.91 30.08
CA GLU A 212 -2.47 11.96 29.13
C GLU A 212 -3.15 10.58 29.09
N THR A 213 -3.67 10.12 30.22
CA THR A 213 -4.37 8.83 30.34
C THR A 213 -5.73 8.81 29.65
N ALA A 214 -6.43 9.95 29.60
CA ALA A 214 -7.78 10.08 29.05
C ALA A 214 -7.86 11.03 27.84
N ALA A 215 -6.72 11.54 27.38
CA ALA A 215 -6.67 12.51 26.30
C ALA A 215 -7.29 11.94 25.01
N PRO A 216 -8.07 12.75 24.29
CA PRO A 216 -8.64 12.35 23.01
C PRO A 216 -7.52 12.12 21.99
N LYS A 217 -7.80 11.35 20.93
CA LYS A 217 -6.85 11.20 19.82
C LYS A 217 -6.81 12.47 18.97
N HIS A 218 -7.98 13.05 18.69
CA HIS A 218 -8.14 14.22 17.84
C HIS A 218 -9.02 15.28 18.49
N LEU A 219 -8.62 16.54 18.31
CA LEU A 219 -9.46 17.71 18.46
C LEU A 219 -10.03 18.06 17.08
N VAL A 220 -11.36 18.10 16.96
CA VAL A 220 -12.06 18.39 15.70
C VAL A 220 -12.86 19.68 15.88
N PHE A 221 -12.75 20.61 14.95
CA PHE A 221 -13.34 21.95 15.14
C PHE A 221 -13.59 22.72 13.85
N VAL A 222 -14.39 23.77 13.97
CA VAL A 222 -14.59 24.84 12.99
C VAL A 222 -14.54 26.19 13.70
N LEU A 223 -14.31 27.28 12.95
CA LEU A 223 -14.30 28.63 13.52
C LEU A 223 -15.57 29.38 13.12
N ARG A 224 -16.03 30.29 13.97
CA ARG A 224 -17.13 31.21 13.68
C ARG A 224 -16.76 32.63 14.09
N ASP A 225 -16.95 33.60 13.21
CA ASP A 225 -16.82 35.02 13.55
C ASP A 225 -18.08 35.55 14.28
N LYS A 226 -18.00 36.80 14.74
CA LYS A 226 -19.12 37.53 15.35
C LYS A 226 -20.30 37.78 14.41
N ALA A 227 -20.06 37.84 13.10
CA ALA A 227 -21.11 37.98 12.10
C ALA A 227 -21.88 36.67 11.85
N GLY A 228 -21.39 35.54 12.38
CA GLY A 228 -21.97 34.22 12.21
C GLY A 228 -21.42 33.45 11.00
N THR A 229 -20.36 33.94 10.36
CA THR A 229 -19.68 33.27 9.25
C THR A 229 -18.88 32.08 9.77
N TRP A 230 -19.03 30.92 9.13
CA TRP A 230 -18.31 29.70 9.46
C TRP A 230 -17.08 29.50 8.58
N TYR A 231 -15.97 29.09 9.19
CA TYR A 231 -14.73 28.76 8.49
C TYR A 231 -14.31 27.31 8.74
N ASN A 232 -13.98 26.61 7.65
CA ASN A 232 -13.50 25.23 7.62
C ASN A 232 -12.65 24.95 6.36
N ASN A 233 -12.12 23.73 6.22
CA ASN A 233 -11.33 23.28 5.07
C ASN A 233 -12.07 22.28 4.16
N GLY A 234 -13.38 22.45 3.96
CA GLY A 234 -14.24 21.51 3.21
C GLY A 234 -15.03 20.54 4.10
N GLY A 235 -14.99 20.75 5.41
CA GLY A 235 -15.75 20.02 6.42
C GLY A 235 -15.44 20.55 7.82
N CYS A 236 -14.32 20.12 8.39
CA CYS A 236 -13.83 20.57 9.68
C CYS A 236 -12.30 20.48 9.77
N PHE A 237 -11.70 21.36 10.56
CA PHE A 237 -10.31 21.22 10.96
C PHE A 237 -10.16 20.06 11.96
N SER A 238 -9.00 19.41 11.94
CA SER A 238 -8.68 18.34 12.89
C SER A 238 -7.20 18.38 13.24
N VAL A 239 -6.89 18.24 14.51
CA VAL A 239 -5.52 18.18 15.04
C VAL A 239 -5.40 16.96 15.95
N MET A 240 -4.34 16.18 15.72
CA MET A 240 -3.98 15.05 16.56
C MET A 240 -3.40 15.55 17.89
N VAL A 241 -4.07 15.23 18.99
CA VAL A 241 -3.67 15.60 20.37
C VAL A 241 -2.72 14.54 20.92
N LYS A 242 -3.15 13.28 20.91
CA LYS A 242 -2.32 12.15 21.33
C LYS A 242 -1.58 11.57 20.11
N PRO A 243 -0.26 11.32 20.17
CA PRO A 243 0.45 10.67 19.09
C PRO A 243 -0.19 9.31 18.80
N LEU A 244 -0.30 8.98 17.52
CA LEU A 244 -0.79 7.67 17.12
C LEU A 244 0.09 6.60 17.75
N GLU A 245 -0.51 5.61 18.40
CA GLU A 245 0.22 4.46 18.94
C GLU A 245 0.15 3.28 17.97
N LEU A 246 1.20 2.45 17.93
CA LEU A 246 1.22 1.24 17.09
C LEU A 246 0.03 0.32 17.38
N LYS A 247 -0.41 0.24 18.64
CA LYS A 247 -1.59 -0.54 19.04
C LYS A 247 -2.87 -0.08 18.37
N ASP A 248 -3.02 1.22 18.13
CA ASP A 248 -4.21 1.79 17.49
C ASP A 248 -4.25 1.42 16.02
N LEU A 249 -3.09 1.44 15.35
CA LEU A 249 -2.96 0.99 13.97
C LEU A 249 -3.21 -0.53 13.86
N MET A 250 -2.64 -1.31 14.78
CA MET A 250 -2.83 -2.76 14.83
C MET A 250 -4.29 -3.14 15.05
N ASN A 251 -5.00 -2.48 15.97
CA ASN A 251 -6.42 -2.74 16.21
C ASN A 251 -7.28 -2.43 14.97
N GLN A 252 -6.96 -1.34 14.26
CA GLN A 252 -7.64 -1.00 13.00
C GLN A 252 -7.45 -2.05 11.90
N ILE A 253 -6.36 -2.82 11.93
CA ILE A 253 -6.09 -3.92 11.01
C ILE A 253 -6.76 -5.23 11.47
N VAL A 254 -6.56 -5.59 12.74
CA VAL A 254 -6.97 -6.90 13.29
C VAL A 254 -8.49 -7.02 13.37
N VAL A 255 -9.20 -5.96 13.76
CA VAL A 255 -10.66 -6.01 13.92
C VAL A 255 -11.35 -6.35 12.59
N PRO A 256 -11.10 -5.66 11.47
CA PRO A 256 -11.66 -6.05 10.17
C PRO A 256 -11.24 -7.44 9.70
N GLU A 257 -9.96 -7.82 9.87
CA GLU A 257 -9.45 -9.12 9.41
C GLU A 257 -10.05 -10.32 10.15
N THR A 258 -10.56 -10.12 11.37
CA THR A 258 -11.08 -11.21 12.22
C THR A 258 -12.60 -11.19 12.37
N SER A 259 -13.20 -10.00 12.45
CA SER A 259 -14.58 -9.85 12.90
C SER A 259 -15.57 -9.55 11.77
N TYR A 260 -15.12 -9.04 10.62
CA TYR A 260 -16.02 -8.64 9.56
C TYR A 260 -16.50 -9.86 8.75
N SER A 261 -17.82 -9.99 8.60
CA SER A 261 -18.44 -11.04 7.79
C SER A 261 -18.21 -10.86 6.29
N ASN A 262 -18.06 -9.60 5.87
CA ASN A 262 -17.86 -9.18 4.49
C ASN A 262 -16.46 -8.55 4.40
N TRP A 263 -15.48 -9.32 3.94
CA TRP A 263 -14.08 -8.90 3.89
C TRP A 263 -13.36 -9.55 2.71
N SER A 264 -12.63 -8.76 1.93
CA SER A 264 -11.94 -9.26 0.75
C SER A 264 -10.58 -8.60 0.54
N LEU A 265 -9.84 -9.09 -0.44
CA LEU A 265 -8.61 -8.47 -0.93
C LEU A 265 -8.81 -6.98 -1.28
N PHE A 266 -9.98 -6.64 -1.87
CA PHE A 266 -10.35 -5.26 -2.16
C PHE A 266 -10.45 -4.42 -0.88
N SER A 267 -11.25 -4.86 0.10
CA SER A 267 -11.43 -4.14 1.36
C SER A 267 -10.11 -3.94 2.10
N ARG A 268 -9.24 -4.95 2.07
CA ARG A 268 -7.88 -4.89 2.63
C ARG A 268 -7.05 -3.79 1.98
N PHE A 269 -7.00 -3.70 0.66
CA PHE A 269 -6.21 -2.68 -0.03
C PHE A 269 -6.78 -1.27 0.14
N VAL A 270 -8.10 -1.12 0.22
CA VAL A 270 -8.74 0.16 0.57
C VAL A 270 -8.30 0.58 1.96
N LEU A 271 -8.40 -0.31 2.95
CA LEU A 271 -7.98 -0.02 4.32
C LEU A 271 -6.48 0.28 4.41
N ALA A 272 -5.63 -0.52 3.77
CA ALA A 272 -4.19 -0.28 3.72
C ALA A 272 -3.84 1.09 3.13
N SER A 273 -4.56 1.53 2.10
CA SER A 273 -4.37 2.87 1.51
C SER A 273 -4.71 3.99 2.49
N ASN A 274 -5.78 3.82 3.28
CA ASN A 274 -6.22 4.81 4.26
C ASN A 274 -5.30 4.86 5.49
N LEU A 275 -4.72 3.72 5.87
CA LEU A 275 -3.83 3.61 7.03
C LEU A 275 -2.37 3.97 6.74
N LEU A 276 -2.00 4.19 5.47
CA LEU A 276 -0.60 4.33 5.08
C LEU A 276 0.07 5.60 5.60
N ASP A 277 -0.63 6.74 5.62
CA ASP A 277 -0.09 7.99 6.17
C ASP A 277 0.11 7.90 7.69
N ALA A 278 -0.82 7.24 8.37
CA ALA A 278 -0.74 6.92 9.79
C ALA A 278 0.46 5.98 10.09
N ALA A 279 0.67 4.96 9.26
CA ALA A 279 1.80 4.05 9.36
C ALA A 279 3.15 4.74 9.11
N GLU A 280 3.21 5.67 8.15
CA GLU A 280 4.41 6.49 7.91
C GLU A 280 4.71 7.42 9.09
N ALA A 281 3.68 8.04 9.69
CA ALA A 281 3.84 8.90 10.86
C ALA A 281 4.38 8.16 12.08
N LEU A 282 4.05 6.87 12.23
CA LEU A 282 4.63 5.95 13.22
C LEU A 282 6.07 5.49 12.89
N GLY A 283 6.61 5.89 11.74
CA GLY A 283 7.97 5.56 11.33
C GLY A 283 8.15 4.08 10.96
N ALA A 284 9.26 3.51 11.40
CA ALA A 284 9.69 2.17 10.99
C ALA A 284 8.70 1.08 11.42
N GLU A 285 8.19 1.15 12.65
CA GLU A 285 7.31 0.12 13.21
C GLU A 285 5.94 0.10 12.53
N GLY A 286 5.36 1.27 12.27
CA GLY A 286 4.08 1.36 11.56
C GLY A 286 4.17 0.80 10.14
N MET A 287 5.23 1.14 9.42
CA MET A 287 5.46 0.60 8.07
C MET A 287 5.83 -0.88 8.07
N ALA A 288 6.54 -1.37 9.09
CA ALA A 288 6.82 -2.79 9.26
C ALA A 288 5.54 -3.60 9.49
N LEU A 289 4.58 -3.06 10.26
CA LEU A 289 3.27 -3.67 10.46
C LEU A 289 2.49 -3.77 9.15
N VAL A 290 2.43 -2.68 8.36
CA VAL A 290 1.77 -2.69 7.04
C VAL A 290 2.45 -3.69 6.10
N TYR A 291 3.78 -3.72 6.05
CA TYR A 291 4.51 -4.70 5.25
C TYR A 291 4.16 -6.14 5.66
N THR A 292 4.19 -6.44 6.96
CA THR A 292 3.90 -7.78 7.49
C THR A 292 2.48 -8.21 7.13
N TRP A 293 1.51 -7.30 7.28
CA TRP A 293 0.12 -7.53 6.93
C TRP A 293 -0.07 -7.83 5.44
N LEU A 294 0.50 -6.99 4.56
CA LEU A 294 0.43 -7.20 3.11
C LEU A 294 1.15 -8.47 2.68
N ARG A 295 2.26 -8.83 3.32
CA ARG A 295 2.99 -10.07 3.07
C ARG A 295 2.20 -11.31 3.48
N PHE A 296 1.49 -11.28 4.61
CA PHE A 296 0.58 -12.37 4.97
C PHE A 296 -0.56 -12.49 3.96
N SER A 297 -1.07 -11.37 3.45
CA SER A 297 -2.03 -11.39 2.35
C SER A 297 -1.44 -12.00 1.08
N SER A 298 -0.25 -11.57 0.61
CA SER A 298 0.37 -12.08 -0.62
C SER A 298 0.71 -13.57 -0.54
N ASN A 299 1.08 -14.05 0.65
CA ASN A 299 1.37 -15.45 0.93
C ASN A 299 0.11 -16.30 1.21
N LYS A 300 -1.09 -15.73 1.03
CA LYS A 300 -2.39 -16.42 1.22
C LYS A 300 -2.60 -16.97 2.63
N GLN A 301 -1.93 -16.37 3.63
CA GLN A 301 -2.19 -16.68 5.05
C GLN A 301 -3.44 -15.96 5.56
N LEU A 302 -3.90 -14.94 4.85
CA LEU A 302 -5.16 -14.22 5.10
C LEU A 302 -6.18 -14.56 4.01
N GLY A 303 -7.44 -14.71 4.42
CA GLY A 303 -8.54 -14.95 3.48
C GLY A 303 -8.74 -13.78 2.52
N TRP A 304 -8.90 -14.07 1.23
CA TRP A 304 -9.16 -13.06 0.19
C TRP A 304 -10.63 -12.90 -0.16
N TYR A 305 -11.46 -13.88 0.19
CA TYR A 305 -12.87 -13.96 -0.17
C TYR A 305 -13.69 -14.26 1.07
N ARG A 306 -14.53 -13.31 1.49
CA ARG A 306 -15.59 -13.50 2.48
C ARG A 306 -16.78 -12.64 2.08
N ASN A 307 -17.78 -13.25 1.46
CA ASN A 307 -19.09 -12.64 1.17
C ASN A 307 -18.99 -11.24 0.53
N CYS A 308 -18.11 -11.07 -0.45
CA CYS A 308 -17.85 -9.79 -1.10
C CYS A 308 -17.65 -9.97 -2.60
N ASN A 309 -18.14 -9.01 -3.38
CA ASN A 309 -17.96 -8.94 -4.82
C ASN A 309 -17.45 -7.54 -5.20
N TYR A 310 -16.54 -7.48 -6.16
CA TYR A 310 -16.01 -6.24 -6.73
C TYR A 310 -15.72 -6.42 -8.23
N GLN A 311 -15.79 -5.35 -9.01
CA GLN A 311 -15.47 -5.42 -10.44
C GLN A 311 -13.95 -5.38 -10.66
N SER A 312 -13.50 -5.90 -11.81
CA SER A 312 -12.08 -5.91 -12.18
C SER A 312 -11.48 -4.50 -12.23
N LYS A 313 -12.25 -3.52 -12.72
CA LYS A 313 -11.86 -2.10 -12.74
C LYS A 313 -11.63 -1.53 -11.34
N ASP A 314 -12.45 -1.92 -10.37
CA ASP A 314 -12.43 -1.35 -9.02
C ASP A 314 -11.19 -1.82 -8.28
N ILE A 315 -10.89 -3.13 -8.32
CA ILE A 315 -9.69 -3.68 -7.69
C ILE A 315 -8.42 -3.18 -8.37
N ALA A 316 -8.41 -3.05 -9.70
CA ALA A 316 -7.27 -2.53 -10.43
C ALA A 316 -6.98 -1.07 -10.04
N HIS A 317 -8.02 -0.23 -9.88
CA HIS A 317 -7.87 1.13 -9.41
C HIS A 317 -7.31 1.20 -7.98
N VAL A 318 -7.83 0.38 -7.07
CA VAL A 318 -7.37 0.34 -5.68
C VAL A 318 -5.91 -0.15 -5.58
N GLN A 319 -5.53 -1.18 -6.34
CA GLN A 319 -4.15 -1.66 -6.43
C GLN A 319 -3.22 -0.57 -6.97
N GLU A 320 -3.61 0.11 -8.05
CA GLU A 320 -2.85 1.22 -8.65
C GLU A 320 -2.64 2.35 -7.64
N ARG A 321 -3.69 2.72 -6.91
CA ARG A 321 -3.62 3.75 -5.86
C ARG A 321 -2.64 3.35 -4.76
N LEU A 322 -2.81 2.17 -4.18
CA LEU A 322 -1.96 1.68 -3.08
C LEU A 322 -0.49 1.58 -3.51
N ALA A 323 -0.23 1.00 -4.68
CA ALA A 323 1.12 0.87 -5.22
C ALA A 323 1.76 2.24 -5.51
N SER A 324 0.98 3.20 -6.01
CA SER A 324 1.45 4.58 -6.23
C SER A 324 1.78 5.29 -4.92
N LEU A 325 0.96 5.13 -3.88
CA LEU A 325 1.23 5.71 -2.56
C LEU A 325 2.51 5.09 -1.96
N MET A 326 2.66 3.77 -2.01
CA MET A 326 3.88 3.08 -1.56
C MET A 326 5.12 3.57 -2.33
N ALA A 327 5.03 3.71 -3.64
CA ALA A 327 6.10 4.27 -4.47
C ALA A 327 6.48 5.70 -4.03
N GLN A 328 5.51 6.55 -3.68
CA GLN A 328 5.79 7.88 -3.13
C GLN A 328 6.53 7.80 -1.80
N LYS A 329 6.17 6.88 -0.90
CA LYS A 329 6.87 6.69 0.38
C LYS A 329 8.32 6.26 0.18
N VAL A 330 8.58 5.38 -0.81
CA VAL A 330 9.94 4.95 -1.19
C VAL A 330 10.81 6.15 -1.63
N LYS A 331 10.24 7.10 -2.37
CA LYS A 331 10.96 8.29 -2.85
C LYS A 331 11.28 9.29 -1.74
N ARG A 332 10.33 9.53 -0.83
CA ARG A 332 10.48 10.51 0.26
C ARG A 332 11.52 10.07 1.30
N GLY A 333 11.57 8.78 1.64
CA GLY A 333 12.43 8.26 2.71
C GLY A 333 13.87 7.95 2.30
N ARG A 334 14.67 8.92 1.81
CA ARG A 334 16.01 8.66 1.21
C ARG A 334 16.92 7.69 1.99
N ASN A 335 16.95 7.77 3.33
CA ASN A 335 17.68 6.86 4.22
C ASN A 335 16.85 6.37 5.43
N SER A 336 15.53 6.29 5.30
CA SER A 336 14.67 5.87 6.41
C SER A 336 14.32 4.37 6.32
N PRO A 337 14.28 3.63 7.45
CA PRO A 337 13.68 2.29 7.49
C PRO A 337 12.26 2.26 6.90
N VAL A 338 11.52 3.37 6.97
CA VAL A 338 10.22 3.56 6.29
C VAL A 338 10.32 3.26 4.79
N ARG A 339 11.36 3.73 4.11
CA ARG A 339 11.57 3.47 2.69
C ARG A 339 11.82 1.99 2.42
N LEU A 340 12.59 1.32 3.28
CA LEU A 340 12.85 -0.12 3.14
C LEU A 340 11.53 -0.89 3.24
N PHE A 341 10.73 -0.65 4.28
CA PHE A 341 9.42 -1.29 4.45
C PHE A 341 8.42 -0.91 3.35
N ALA A 342 8.41 0.33 2.86
CA ALA A 342 7.58 0.72 1.73
C ALA A 342 7.97 -0.04 0.45
N ARG A 343 9.27 -0.20 0.19
CA ARG A 343 9.78 -0.95 -0.96
C ARG A 343 9.43 -2.44 -0.85
N MET A 344 9.63 -3.02 0.33
CA MET A 344 9.24 -4.41 0.58
C MET A 344 7.72 -4.61 0.52
N SER A 345 6.93 -3.62 0.92
CA SER A 345 5.47 -3.65 0.75
C SER A 345 5.10 -3.64 -0.72
N LEU A 346 5.75 -2.81 -1.52
CA LEU A 346 5.51 -2.74 -2.97
C LEU A 346 5.76 -4.07 -3.68
N SER A 347 6.71 -4.90 -3.21
CA SER A 347 6.96 -6.23 -3.80
C SER A 347 5.85 -7.25 -3.53
N THR A 348 4.96 -6.99 -2.57
CA THR A 348 3.80 -7.84 -2.27
C THR A 348 2.54 -7.41 -3.01
N LEU A 349 2.58 -6.25 -3.68
CA LEU A 349 1.41 -5.65 -4.31
C LEU A 349 1.33 -6.00 -5.80
N PRO A 350 0.12 -6.30 -6.31
CA PRO A 350 -0.16 -6.26 -7.73
C PRO A 350 0.12 -4.88 -8.33
N ARG A 351 0.36 -4.83 -9.64
CA ARG A 351 0.62 -3.56 -10.34
C ARG A 351 -0.58 -2.61 -10.30
N GLY A 352 -1.77 -3.15 -10.53
CA GLY A 352 -3.01 -2.40 -10.73
C GLY A 352 -3.01 -1.53 -11.99
N GLY A 353 -4.15 -0.89 -12.23
CA GLY A 353 -4.39 -0.04 -13.39
C GLY A 353 -4.44 -0.82 -14.71
N GLY A 354 -4.16 -0.13 -15.82
CA GLY A 354 -4.27 -0.69 -17.17
C GLY A 354 -5.71 -0.90 -17.62
N ASP A 355 -5.89 -1.59 -18.75
CA ASP A 355 -7.22 -1.91 -19.30
C ASP A 355 -7.83 -3.13 -18.58
N SER A 356 -8.10 -2.95 -17.28
CA SER A 356 -8.60 -4.00 -16.39
C SER A 356 -10.01 -4.50 -16.71
N GLU A 357 -10.77 -3.75 -17.52
CA GLU A 357 -12.04 -4.22 -18.08
C GLU A 357 -11.80 -5.39 -19.06
N GLN A 358 -10.63 -5.46 -19.73
CA GLN A 358 -10.25 -6.58 -20.60
C GLN A 358 -10.10 -7.91 -19.85
N ILE A 359 -9.99 -7.91 -18.53
CA ILE A 359 -10.00 -9.17 -17.79
C ILE A 359 -11.36 -9.84 -17.90
N ARG A 360 -12.44 -9.08 -17.68
CA ARG A 360 -13.80 -9.59 -17.79
C ARG A 360 -14.24 -9.68 -19.25
N MET A 361 -14.02 -8.61 -20.01
CA MET A 361 -14.45 -8.55 -21.41
C MET A 361 -13.59 -9.42 -22.33
N GLY A 362 -12.31 -9.63 -22.04
CA GLY A 362 -11.42 -10.44 -22.84
C GLY A 362 -11.83 -11.90 -22.85
N ILE A 363 -12.03 -12.53 -21.69
CA ILE A 363 -12.52 -13.92 -21.64
C ILE A 363 -13.89 -14.06 -22.32
N LEU A 364 -14.74 -13.04 -22.18
CA LEU A 364 -16.04 -13.00 -22.81
C LEU A 364 -15.94 -12.96 -24.33
N ASN A 365 -15.08 -12.10 -24.87
CA ASN A 365 -14.85 -12.00 -26.31
C ASN A 365 -14.28 -13.31 -26.85
N ILE A 366 -13.36 -13.96 -26.13
CA ILE A 366 -12.82 -15.27 -26.51
C ILE A 366 -13.94 -16.31 -26.60
N MET A 367 -14.82 -16.38 -25.59
CA MET A 367 -15.96 -17.29 -25.61
C MET A 367 -16.87 -17.02 -26.81
N ARG A 368 -17.16 -15.75 -27.10
CA ARG A 368 -18.04 -15.33 -28.21
C ARG A 368 -17.46 -15.63 -29.58
N GLU A 369 -16.17 -15.36 -29.78
CA GLU A 369 -15.45 -15.59 -31.04
C GLU A 369 -15.36 -17.06 -31.40
N HIS A 370 -15.26 -17.94 -30.39
CA HIS A 370 -15.10 -19.37 -30.57
C HIS A 370 -16.41 -20.16 -30.40
N GLY A 371 -17.56 -19.46 -30.38
CA GLY A 371 -18.88 -20.09 -30.33
C GLY A 371 -19.16 -20.83 -29.02
N ILE A 372 -18.53 -20.43 -27.92
CA ILE A 372 -18.73 -21.01 -26.59
C ILE A 372 -19.97 -20.37 -25.95
N LYS A 373 -20.77 -21.21 -25.29
CA LYS A 373 -22.01 -20.81 -24.62
C LYS A 373 -21.74 -19.76 -23.53
N GLU A 374 -22.54 -18.69 -23.53
CA GLU A 374 -22.53 -17.63 -22.51
C GLU A 374 -23.98 -17.42 -22.03
N GLY A 375 -24.31 -17.87 -20.82
CA GLY A 375 -25.67 -17.76 -20.28
C GLY A 375 -26.71 -18.39 -21.22
N HIS A 376 -27.60 -17.56 -21.77
CA HIS A 376 -28.69 -18.00 -22.65
C HIS A 376 -28.29 -18.09 -24.13
N ARG A 377 -27.10 -17.63 -24.52
CA ARG A 377 -26.65 -17.67 -25.90
C ARG A 377 -26.31 -19.12 -26.30
N PRO A 378 -26.85 -19.67 -27.40
CA PRO A 378 -26.49 -21.02 -27.85
C PRO A 378 -25.01 -21.09 -28.27
N GLY A 379 -24.37 -22.21 -27.97
CA GLY A 379 -22.96 -22.44 -28.27
C GLY A 379 -22.47 -23.77 -27.68
N LEU A 380 -21.17 -24.04 -27.84
CA LEU A 380 -20.49 -25.17 -27.22
C LEU A 380 -20.58 -25.05 -25.70
N GLU A 381 -21.11 -26.08 -25.03
CA GLU A 381 -21.20 -26.11 -23.57
C GLU A 381 -19.81 -26.37 -22.96
N GLU A 382 -19.12 -25.29 -22.62
CA GLU A 382 -17.88 -25.37 -21.87
C GLU A 382 -18.02 -24.73 -20.48
N ARG A 383 -18.33 -25.59 -19.50
CA ARG A 383 -18.68 -25.17 -18.13
C ARG A 383 -17.50 -24.59 -17.35
N PHE A 384 -16.27 -25.03 -17.65
CA PHE A 384 -15.08 -24.49 -16.97
C PHE A 384 -14.90 -22.99 -17.27
N LEU A 385 -14.98 -22.61 -18.54
CA LEU A 385 -14.84 -21.21 -18.95
C LEU A 385 -16.01 -20.36 -18.46
N GLU A 386 -17.23 -20.90 -18.43
CA GLU A 386 -18.37 -20.21 -17.86
C GLU A 386 -18.18 -19.92 -16.35
N GLN A 387 -17.78 -20.93 -15.57
CA GLN A 387 -17.51 -20.75 -14.13
C GLN A 387 -16.38 -19.73 -13.89
N TRP A 388 -15.31 -19.80 -14.69
CA TRP A 388 -14.19 -18.87 -14.54
C TRP A 388 -14.57 -17.45 -14.97
N HIS A 389 -15.36 -17.27 -16.03
CA HIS A 389 -15.89 -15.96 -16.41
C HIS A 389 -16.76 -15.35 -15.30
N GLN A 390 -17.61 -16.14 -14.63
CA GLN A 390 -18.40 -15.67 -13.50
C GLN A 390 -17.51 -15.24 -12.32
N LYS A 391 -16.44 -15.98 -12.03
CA LYS A 391 -15.44 -15.58 -11.02
C LYS A 391 -14.77 -14.25 -11.40
N LEU A 392 -14.34 -14.07 -12.64
CA LEU A 392 -13.65 -12.86 -13.09
C LEU A 392 -14.54 -11.62 -13.03
N HIS A 393 -15.85 -11.78 -13.21
CA HIS A 393 -16.84 -10.72 -13.08
C HIS A 393 -16.99 -10.20 -11.64
N THR A 394 -16.79 -11.07 -10.66
CA THR A 394 -17.19 -10.84 -9.26
C THR A 394 -16.01 -10.72 -8.31
N ASN A 395 -14.90 -11.39 -8.60
CA ASN A 395 -13.76 -11.57 -7.69
C ASN A 395 -12.47 -11.89 -8.46
N THR A 396 -12.08 -11.01 -9.38
CA THR A 396 -10.77 -11.15 -10.05
C THR A 396 -9.62 -10.92 -9.07
N SER A 397 -8.51 -11.61 -9.29
CA SER A 397 -7.42 -11.76 -8.34
C SER A 397 -6.13 -12.20 -9.03
N PRO A 398 -4.97 -12.08 -8.37
CA PRO A 398 -3.71 -12.59 -8.92
C PRO A 398 -3.71 -14.09 -9.24
N GLU A 399 -4.56 -14.89 -8.59
CA GLU A 399 -4.68 -16.32 -8.87
C GLU A 399 -5.19 -16.63 -10.27
N ASP A 400 -5.88 -15.69 -10.91
CA ASP A 400 -6.37 -15.87 -12.28
C ASP A 400 -5.22 -16.01 -13.28
N ILE A 401 -4.04 -15.46 -13.00
CA ILE A 401 -2.82 -15.71 -13.79
C ILE A 401 -2.49 -17.21 -13.79
N HIS A 402 -2.51 -17.85 -12.62
CA HIS A 402 -2.14 -19.27 -12.49
C HIS A 402 -3.22 -20.19 -13.05
N ILE A 403 -4.51 -19.82 -12.93
CA ILE A 403 -5.61 -20.53 -13.60
C ILE A 403 -5.40 -20.49 -15.13
N CYS A 404 -5.03 -19.33 -15.67
CA CYS A 404 -4.75 -19.18 -17.10
C CYS A 404 -3.51 -19.96 -17.56
N GLU A 405 -2.42 -19.95 -16.78
CA GLU A 405 -1.22 -20.74 -17.06
C GLU A 405 -1.50 -22.24 -17.01
N ALA A 406 -2.25 -22.72 -16.01
CA ALA A 406 -2.67 -24.11 -15.93
C ALA A 406 -3.58 -24.51 -17.11
N TYR A 407 -4.50 -23.64 -17.50
CA TYR A 407 -5.38 -23.87 -18.65
C TYR A 407 -4.59 -23.96 -19.96
N LEU A 408 -3.59 -23.09 -20.17
CA LEU A 408 -2.71 -23.19 -21.33
C LEU A 408 -1.95 -24.52 -21.38
N GLU A 409 -1.39 -24.98 -20.26
CA GLU A 409 -0.73 -26.29 -20.18
C GLU A 409 -1.69 -27.44 -20.52
N PHE A 410 -2.94 -27.36 -20.07
CA PHE A 410 -3.99 -28.30 -20.45
C PHE A 410 -4.27 -28.26 -21.96
N LEU A 411 -4.39 -27.07 -22.56
CA LEU A 411 -4.62 -26.93 -23.99
C LEU A 411 -3.46 -27.45 -24.84
N TYR A 412 -2.23 -27.47 -24.31
CA TYR A 412 -1.08 -28.06 -24.98
C TYR A 412 -1.02 -29.58 -24.87
N THR A 413 -1.41 -30.14 -23.72
CA THR A 413 -1.11 -31.53 -23.37
C THR A 413 -2.34 -32.44 -23.33
N ASN A 414 -3.55 -31.87 -23.30
CA ASN A 414 -4.80 -32.57 -23.00
C ASN A 414 -4.76 -33.34 -21.66
N SER A 415 -3.90 -32.94 -20.72
CA SER A 415 -3.70 -33.65 -19.46
C SER A 415 -4.19 -32.84 -18.27
N MET A 416 -5.13 -33.41 -17.51
CA MET A 416 -5.58 -32.82 -16.24
C MET A 416 -4.50 -32.88 -15.17
N ASP A 417 -3.59 -33.86 -15.23
CA ASP A 417 -2.48 -33.94 -14.30
C ASP A 417 -1.51 -32.77 -14.55
N ALA A 418 -1.25 -32.42 -15.82
CA ALA A 418 -0.48 -31.24 -16.18
C ALA A 418 -1.17 -29.94 -15.71
N PHE A 419 -2.50 -29.86 -15.84
CA PHE A 419 -3.29 -28.74 -15.34
C PHE A 419 -3.09 -28.52 -13.84
N TYR A 420 -3.39 -29.53 -13.02
CA TYR A 420 -3.31 -29.41 -11.56
C TYR A 420 -1.87 -29.27 -11.06
N LYS A 421 -0.91 -29.93 -11.72
CA LYS A 421 0.51 -29.75 -11.42
C LYS A 421 0.95 -28.30 -11.67
N SER A 422 0.61 -27.73 -12.82
CA SER A 422 0.94 -26.33 -13.13
C SER A 422 0.28 -25.37 -12.14
N LEU A 423 -0.98 -25.63 -11.78
CA LEU A 423 -1.73 -24.82 -10.82
C LEU A 423 -1.09 -24.83 -9.41
N TRP A 424 -0.62 -25.99 -8.96
CA TRP A 424 0.07 -26.15 -7.68
C TRP A 424 1.48 -25.56 -7.71
N ASP A 425 2.29 -25.92 -8.70
CA ASP A 425 3.70 -25.53 -8.78
C ASP A 425 3.87 -24.01 -8.93
N ARG A 426 2.95 -23.35 -9.64
CA ARG A 426 3.02 -21.90 -9.90
C ARG A 426 2.24 -21.06 -8.90
N GLY A 427 1.07 -21.53 -8.46
CA GLY A 427 0.14 -20.75 -7.66
C GLY A 427 -0.10 -21.27 -6.25
N GLY A 428 0.34 -22.48 -5.90
CA GLY A 428 -0.02 -23.16 -4.66
C GLY A 428 -1.52 -23.35 -4.49
N VAL A 429 -2.27 -23.41 -5.60
CA VAL A 429 -3.73 -23.52 -5.60
C VAL A 429 -4.11 -24.99 -5.77
N THR A 430 -4.93 -25.51 -4.85
CA THR A 430 -5.44 -26.89 -4.93
C THR A 430 -6.80 -26.97 -5.62
N LYS A 431 -7.18 -28.17 -6.04
CA LYS A 431 -8.51 -28.44 -6.61
C LYS A 431 -9.62 -28.14 -5.60
N GLU A 432 -9.45 -28.59 -4.36
CA GLU A 432 -10.45 -28.40 -3.29
C GLU A 432 -10.65 -26.92 -2.99
N TRP A 433 -9.59 -26.11 -3.13
CA TRP A 433 -9.68 -24.68 -2.99
C TRP A 433 -10.55 -24.07 -4.09
N LEU A 434 -10.35 -24.47 -5.36
CA LEU A 434 -11.16 -23.98 -6.49
C LEU A 434 -12.65 -24.30 -6.33
N GLU A 435 -12.97 -25.48 -5.80
CA GLU A 435 -14.34 -25.96 -5.60
C GLU A 435 -15.04 -25.30 -4.40
N LYS A 436 -14.29 -24.72 -3.45
CA LYS A 436 -14.81 -24.10 -2.22
C LYS A 436 -14.87 -22.58 -2.26
N MET A 437 -14.46 -21.96 -3.35
CA MET A 437 -14.57 -20.50 -3.52
C MET A 437 -16.04 -20.05 -3.54
N ASP A 438 -16.28 -18.76 -3.24
CA ASP A 438 -17.60 -18.13 -3.36
C ASP A 438 -18.21 -18.33 -4.76
N HIS A 439 -17.36 -18.31 -5.79
CA HIS A 439 -17.69 -18.69 -7.17
C HIS A 439 -16.87 -19.92 -7.58
N PRO A 440 -17.41 -21.14 -7.36
CA PRO A 440 -16.64 -22.37 -7.49
C PRO A 440 -16.32 -22.70 -8.94
N ILE A 441 -15.08 -23.13 -9.17
CA ILE A 441 -14.62 -23.69 -10.45
C ILE A 441 -14.42 -25.19 -10.23
N SER A 442 -15.45 -25.97 -10.54
CA SER A 442 -15.52 -27.42 -10.35
C SER A 442 -15.54 -28.21 -11.66
N ALA A 443 -15.89 -27.55 -12.77
CA ALA A 443 -15.98 -28.19 -14.07
C ALA A 443 -14.60 -28.52 -14.63
N ARG A 444 -14.51 -29.67 -15.32
CA ARG A 444 -13.33 -30.04 -16.07
C ARG A 444 -13.30 -29.29 -17.41
N PRO A 445 -12.16 -28.72 -17.82
CA PRO A 445 -12.05 -28.08 -19.12
C PRO A 445 -12.18 -29.07 -20.29
N LEU A 446 -12.79 -28.61 -21.38
CA LEU A 446 -12.80 -29.26 -22.69
C LEU A 446 -11.50 -28.97 -23.43
N PHE A 447 -10.99 -29.97 -24.14
CA PHE A 447 -9.77 -29.83 -24.93
C PHE A 447 -10.03 -29.05 -26.22
N LEU A 448 -9.61 -27.78 -26.23
CA LEU A 448 -9.86 -26.83 -27.31
C LEU A 448 -8.55 -26.12 -27.71
N PRO A 449 -7.59 -26.83 -28.34
CA PRO A 449 -6.26 -26.29 -28.64
C PRO A 449 -6.28 -25.04 -29.53
N GLN A 450 -7.35 -24.81 -30.30
CA GLN A 450 -7.55 -23.59 -31.07
C GLN A 450 -7.60 -22.32 -30.19
N LEU A 451 -7.90 -22.44 -28.90
CA LEU A 451 -7.96 -21.32 -27.96
C LEU A 451 -6.57 -20.84 -27.49
N ILE A 452 -5.50 -21.59 -27.78
CA ILE A 452 -4.13 -21.27 -27.30
C ILE A 452 -3.70 -19.83 -27.62
N PRO A 453 -3.82 -19.31 -28.86
CA PRO A 453 -3.39 -17.95 -29.17
C PRO A 453 -4.18 -16.90 -28.37
N ALA A 454 -5.50 -17.11 -28.23
CA ALA A 454 -6.39 -16.22 -27.50
C ALA A 454 -6.04 -16.18 -26.01
N PHE A 455 -5.81 -17.34 -25.38
CA PHE A 455 -5.44 -17.40 -23.96
C PHE A 455 -4.01 -16.95 -23.68
N LYS A 456 -3.10 -16.99 -24.65
CA LYS A 456 -1.78 -16.32 -24.52
C LYS A 456 -1.92 -14.81 -24.41
N HIS A 457 -2.75 -14.22 -25.25
CA HIS A 457 -3.06 -12.80 -25.16
C HIS A 457 -3.79 -12.48 -23.85
N PHE A 458 -4.77 -13.30 -23.46
CA PHE A 458 -5.48 -13.13 -22.20
C PHE A 458 -4.57 -13.23 -20.97
N LEU A 459 -3.61 -14.15 -20.97
CA LEU A 459 -2.60 -14.24 -19.91
C LEU A 459 -1.79 -12.95 -19.80
N TRP A 460 -1.41 -12.35 -20.93
CA TRP A 460 -0.71 -11.07 -20.93
C TRP A 460 -1.56 -9.95 -20.32
N VAL A 461 -2.87 -9.91 -20.61
CA VAL A 461 -3.80 -8.96 -19.98
C VAL A 461 -3.84 -9.16 -18.46
N LEU A 462 -4.01 -10.41 -17.99
CA LEU A 462 -4.03 -10.73 -16.56
C LEU A 462 -2.74 -10.30 -15.86
N LYS A 463 -1.58 -10.61 -16.45
CA LYS A 463 -0.27 -10.22 -15.88
C LYS A 463 -0.08 -8.72 -15.85
N THR A 464 -0.56 -7.98 -16.86
CA THR A 464 -0.45 -6.52 -16.92
C THR A 464 -1.16 -5.80 -15.77
N VAL A 465 -2.25 -6.41 -15.25
CA VAL A 465 -3.01 -5.84 -14.14
C VAL A 465 -2.56 -6.43 -12.80
N HIS A 466 -2.48 -7.75 -12.70
CA HIS A 466 -2.27 -8.44 -11.42
C HIS A 466 -0.82 -8.72 -11.08
N SER A 467 0.12 -8.66 -12.04
CA SER A 467 1.52 -8.93 -11.77
C SER A 467 2.32 -7.65 -11.53
N GLY A 468 2.65 -7.40 -10.27
CA GLY A 468 3.48 -6.25 -9.86
C GLY A 468 4.99 -6.46 -10.04
N ALA A 469 5.46 -7.71 -10.12
CA ALA A 469 6.89 -8.04 -10.14
C ALA A 469 7.28 -9.03 -11.26
N ASP A 470 6.41 -9.23 -12.27
CA ASP A 470 6.81 -9.95 -13.48
C ASP A 470 7.75 -9.08 -14.30
N LEU A 471 8.93 -9.62 -14.59
CA LEU A 471 10.04 -8.87 -15.18
C LEU A 471 9.74 -8.38 -16.60
N ASP A 472 8.99 -9.18 -17.38
CA ASP A 472 8.61 -8.82 -18.76
C ASP A 472 7.62 -7.67 -18.76
N VAL A 473 6.56 -7.79 -17.97
CA VAL A 473 5.54 -6.74 -17.83
C VAL A 473 6.16 -5.48 -17.25
N ALA A 474 6.96 -5.59 -16.20
CA ALA A 474 7.58 -4.43 -15.57
C ALA A 474 8.52 -3.68 -16.51
N MET A 475 9.25 -4.40 -17.39
CA MET A 475 10.07 -3.77 -18.43
C MET A 475 9.20 -3.01 -19.43
N GLU A 476 8.18 -3.66 -19.98
CA GLU A 476 7.29 -3.06 -20.97
C GLU A 476 6.57 -1.79 -20.44
N MET A 477 6.16 -1.81 -19.17
CA MET A 477 5.48 -0.67 -18.55
C MET A 477 6.42 0.47 -18.15
N SER A 478 7.71 0.19 -17.94
CA SER A 478 8.70 1.18 -17.49
C SER A 478 9.57 1.75 -18.61
N LYS A 479 9.59 1.13 -19.80
CA LYS A 479 10.49 1.50 -20.93
C LYS A 479 10.50 2.98 -21.31
N LYS A 480 9.38 3.69 -21.16
CA LYS A 480 9.26 5.12 -21.53
C LYS A 480 10.06 6.05 -20.60
N TYR A 481 10.50 5.56 -19.44
CA TYR A 481 11.25 6.31 -18.43
C TYR A 481 12.77 6.14 -18.54
N MET A 482 13.24 5.44 -19.57
CA MET A 482 14.64 5.02 -19.73
C MET A 482 15.21 5.50 -21.05
N ASP A 483 16.52 5.71 -21.10
CA ASP A 483 17.27 5.89 -22.35
C ASP A 483 17.40 4.58 -23.13
N GLU A 484 17.80 4.66 -24.40
CA GLU A 484 17.91 3.47 -25.26
C GLU A 484 18.99 2.50 -24.78
N ASP A 485 20.13 2.99 -24.29
CA ASP A 485 21.22 2.13 -23.80
C ASP A 485 20.78 1.24 -22.62
N LEU A 486 20.01 1.80 -21.68
CA LEU A 486 19.46 1.07 -20.55
C LEU A 486 18.36 0.09 -21.00
N LYS A 487 17.53 0.46 -21.99
CA LYS A 487 16.55 -0.45 -22.57
C LYS A 487 17.23 -1.65 -23.21
N ASP A 488 18.26 -1.43 -24.02
CA ASP A 488 19.02 -2.48 -24.68
C ASP A 488 19.67 -3.42 -23.67
N LEU A 489 20.26 -2.89 -22.59
CA LEU A 489 20.79 -3.68 -21.49
C LEU A 489 19.70 -4.57 -20.84
N LEU A 490 18.53 -4.01 -20.58
CA LEU A 490 17.41 -4.75 -19.97
C LEU A 490 16.85 -5.82 -20.92
N TYR A 491 16.65 -5.52 -22.20
CA TYR A 491 16.24 -6.52 -23.20
C TYR A 491 17.30 -7.61 -23.40
N HIS A 492 18.58 -7.27 -23.31
CA HIS A 492 19.67 -8.24 -23.33
C HIS A 492 19.60 -9.18 -22.11
N ILE A 493 19.28 -8.66 -20.92
CA ILE A 493 19.02 -9.48 -19.72
C ILE A 493 17.83 -10.42 -19.95
N LEU A 494 16.71 -9.89 -20.46
CA LEU A 494 15.49 -10.66 -20.73
C LEU A 494 15.69 -11.78 -21.75
N SER A 495 16.56 -11.56 -22.74
CA SER A 495 16.85 -12.54 -23.81
C SER A 495 17.81 -13.65 -23.35
N ASN A 496 18.59 -13.41 -22.29
CA ASN A 496 19.70 -14.28 -21.87
C ASN A 496 19.54 -14.81 -20.43
N ARG A 497 18.31 -14.99 -19.93
CA ARG A 497 18.00 -15.27 -18.51
C ARG A 497 18.70 -16.46 -17.86
N SER A 498 19.14 -17.44 -18.66
CA SER A 498 19.79 -18.66 -18.18
C SER A 498 21.31 -18.56 -18.13
N THR A 499 21.91 -17.45 -18.57
CA THR A 499 23.37 -17.33 -18.66
C THR A 499 23.99 -16.90 -17.34
N TRP A 500 25.21 -17.38 -17.07
CA TRP A 500 25.86 -17.23 -15.76
C TRP A 500 26.30 -15.79 -15.45
N TRP A 501 26.48 -14.95 -16.48
CA TRP A 501 26.92 -13.54 -16.32
C TRP A 501 25.77 -12.56 -16.08
N ILE A 502 24.51 -13.00 -16.19
CA ILE A 502 23.33 -12.14 -15.99
C ILE A 502 23.31 -11.45 -14.62
N PRO A 503 23.67 -12.07 -13.49
CA PRO A 503 23.67 -11.38 -12.20
C PRO A 503 24.50 -10.10 -12.21
N GLY A 504 25.66 -10.09 -12.85
CA GLY A 504 26.49 -8.89 -12.99
C GLY A 504 25.79 -7.80 -13.82
N LYS A 505 25.12 -8.18 -14.90
CA LYS A 505 24.33 -7.25 -15.73
C LYS A 505 23.09 -6.71 -15.01
N ILE A 506 22.46 -7.49 -14.14
CA ILE A 506 21.38 -7.00 -13.28
C ILE A 506 21.89 -5.93 -12.32
N VAL A 507 23.04 -6.14 -11.68
CA VAL A 507 23.66 -5.13 -10.79
C VAL A 507 23.97 -3.85 -11.56
N GLU A 508 24.54 -3.97 -12.76
CA GLU A 508 24.80 -2.83 -13.65
C GLU A 508 23.52 -2.06 -13.98
N ALA A 509 22.46 -2.76 -14.42
CA ALA A 509 21.18 -2.15 -14.76
C ALA A 509 20.56 -1.44 -13.56
N ARG A 510 20.55 -2.07 -12.38
CA ARG A 510 19.98 -1.48 -11.15
C ARG A 510 20.75 -0.26 -10.67
N LYS A 511 22.08 -0.24 -10.81
CA LYS A 511 22.90 0.94 -10.50
C LYS A 511 22.53 2.12 -11.41
N ARG A 512 22.30 1.88 -12.71
CA ARG A 512 21.84 2.93 -13.65
C ARG A 512 20.40 3.37 -13.38
N MET A 513 19.54 2.46 -12.90
CA MET A 513 18.15 2.76 -12.55
C MET A 513 17.99 3.53 -11.23
N GLU A 514 18.94 3.44 -10.29
CA GLU A 514 18.85 4.11 -8.98
C GLU A 514 18.44 5.60 -9.04
N PRO A 515 19.09 6.47 -9.86
CA PRO A 515 18.66 7.86 -9.98
C PRO A 515 17.25 8.01 -10.56
N ILE A 516 16.86 7.16 -11.52
CA ILE A 516 15.53 7.17 -12.13
C ILE A 516 14.47 6.77 -11.10
N CYS A 517 14.73 5.72 -10.30
CA CYS A 517 13.85 5.28 -9.21
C CYS A 517 13.60 6.39 -8.16
N ARG A 518 14.58 7.29 -7.97
CA ARG A 518 14.50 8.41 -7.03
C ARG A 518 13.90 9.69 -7.61
N ALA A 519 13.77 9.78 -8.92
CA ALA A 519 13.29 10.99 -9.57
C ALA A 519 11.79 11.22 -9.33
N ASP A 520 11.40 12.48 -9.12
CA ASP A 520 10.00 12.83 -8.86
C ASP A 520 9.09 12.50 -10.06
N TRP A 521 9.60 12.64 -11.28
CA TRP A 521 8.90 12.35 -12.53
C TRP A 521 8.74 10.85 -12.84
N SER A 522 9.44 9.97 -12.11
CA SER A 522 9.44 8.53 -12.37
C SER A 522 8.14 7.84 -11.93
N SER A 523 7.69 6.80 -12.63
CA SER A 523 6.49 6.05 -12.25
C SER A 523 6.76 5.03 -11.13
N ARG A 524 5.69 4.55 -10.50
CA ARG A 524 5.72 3.31 -9.70
C ARG A 524 6.25 2.12 -10.49
N ASP A 525 6.01 2.08 -11.80
CA ASP A 525 6.40 0.97 -12.67
C ASP A 525 7.93 0.78 -12.72
N VAL A 526 8.71 1.87 -12.61
CA VAL A 526 10.18 1.79 -12.56
C VAL A 526 10.66 1.15 -11.27
N LEU A 527 10.02 1.48 -10.13
CA LEU A 527 10.32 0.84 -8.85
C LEU A 527 9.91 -0.63 -8.83
N MET A 528 8.79 -0.96 -9.46
CA MET A 528 8.34 -2.34 -9.66
C MET A 528 9.33 -3.14 -10.51
N LEU A 529 9.86 -2.57 -11.59
CA LEU A 529 10.92 -3.21 -12.38
C LEU A 529 12.20 -3.45 -11.56
N ASP A 530 12.64 -2.47 -10.77
CA ASP A 530 13.81 -2.62 -9.91
C ASP A 530 13.61 -3.71 -8.84
N ILE A 531 12.38 -3.89 -8.32
CA ILE A 531 12.00 -5.00 -7.44
C ILE A 531 11.99 -6.34 -8.19
N ALA A 532 11.48 -6.38 -9.43
CA ALA A 532 11.48 -7.56 -10.26
C ALA A 532 12.91 -8.02 -10.59
N LEU A 533 13.80 -7.07 -10.90
CA LEU A 533 15.23 -7.31 -11.11
C LEU A 533 15.92 -7.83 -9.85
N ASP A 534 15.59 -7.30 -8.67
CA ASP A 534 16.11 -7.79 -7.39
C ASP A 534 15.72 -9.25 -7.13
N SER A 535 14.44 -9.56 -7.35
CA SER A 535 13.91 -10.92 -7.21
C SER A 535 14.57 -11.87 -8.21
N PHE A 536 14.72 -11.44 -9.46
CA PHE A 536 15.36 -12.21 -10.51
C PHE A 536 16.86 -12.42 -10.26
N PHE A 537 17.55 -11.44 -9.67
CA PHE A 537 18.93 -11.57 -9.22
C PHE A 537 19.05 -12.67 -8.15
N GLY A 538 18.19 -12.63 -7.13
CA GLY A 538 18.17 -13.66 -6.09
C GLY A 538 17.97 -15.08 -6.64
N LEU A 539 17.04 -15.24 -7.58
CA LEU A 539 16.81 -16.52 -8.27
C LEU A 539 17.99 -16.94 -9.16
N SER A 540 18.65 -15.99 -9.81
CA SER A 540 19.79 -16.28 -10.67
C SER A 540 21.00 -16.73 -9.84
N ILE A 541 21.26 -16.05 -8.72
CA ILE A 541 22.34 -16.42 -7.78
C ILE A 541 22.08 -17.78 -7.14
N SER A 542 20.84 -18.12 -6.79
CA SER A 542 20.52 -19.41 -6.18
C SER A 542 20.68 -20.59 -7.14
N ARG A 543 20.56 -20.35 -8.45
CA ARG A 543 20.79 -21.34 -9.52
C ARG A 543 22.26 -21.55 -9.84
N ILE A 544 23.13 -20.61 -9.50
CA ILE A 544 24.57 -20.76 -9.73
C ILE A 544 25.10 -21.84 -8.79
N ASP A 545 25.73 -22.85 -9.37
CA ASP A 545 26.48 -23.86 -8.65
C ASP A 545 27.64 -23.19 -7.90
N LYS A 546 27.49 -23.07 -6.57
CA LYS A 546 28.49 -22.44 -5.70
C LYS A 546 29.83 -23.16 -5.72
N ALA A 547 29.87 -24.46 -6.06
CA ALA A 547 31.12 -25.21 -6.20
C ALA A 547 31.93 -24.77 -7.44
N ARG A 548 31.26 -24.23 -8.47
CA ARG A 548 31.91 -23.63 -9.65
C ARG A 548 32.38 -22.20 -9.39
N LEU A 549 31.77 -21.48 -8.45
CA LEU A 549 32.25 -20.16 -8.04
C LEU A 549 33.61 -20.26 -7.35
N SER A 550 33.83 -21.26 -6.48
CA SER A 550 35.14 -21.47 -5.83
C SER A 550 36.29 -21.76 -6.81
N THR A 551 36.00 -22.28 -8.00
CA THR A 551 37.00 -22.50 -9.06
C THR A 551 37.27 -21.23 -9.90
N ILE A 552 36.37 -20.24 -9.87
CA ILE A 552 36.48 -18.98 -10.65
C ILE A 552 37.06 -17.84 -9.80
N VAL A 553 36.91 -17.87 -8.47
CA VAL A 553 37.49 -16.85 -7.55
C VAL A 553 39.00 -16.64 -7.74
N PRO A 554 39.85 -17.65 -8.02
CA PRO A 554 41.26 -17.40 -8.30
C PRO A 554 41.52 -16.62 -9.61
N VAL A 555 40.60 -16.70 -10.59
CA VAL A 555 40.75 -16.04 -11.89
C VAL A 555 40.29 -14.57 -11.83
N LEU A 556 39.26 -14.28 -11.04
CA LEU A 556 38.80 -12.89 -10.82
C LEU A 556 39.74 -12.07 -9.94
N TYR A 557 40.45 -12.70 -8.99
CA TYR A 557 41.46 -12.01 -8.17
C TYR A 557 42.73 -11.63 -8.97
N MET A 558 43.04 -12.34 -10.05
CA MET A 558 44.21 -12.07 -10.91
C MET A 558 43.94 -11.02 -12.01
N SER A 559 42.70 -10.54 -12.15
CA SER A 559 42.34 -9.50 -13.13
C SER A 559 42.10 -8.13 -12.47
N LEU A 560 42.24 -8.04 -11.15
CA LEU A 560 42.07 -6.83 -10.32
C LEU A 560 43.34 -6.49 -9.51
N LEU A 561 44.47 -7.10 -9.87
CA LEU A 561 45.83 -6.60 -9.67
C LEU A 561 46.36 -6.19 -11.04
#